data_AF-A0A7Y3GPN9-F1
#
_entry.id   AF-A0A7Y3GPN9-F1
#
_cell.length_a   1.000
_cell.length_b   1.000
_cell.length_c   1.000
_cell.angle_alpha   90.00
_cell.angle_beta   90.00
_cell.angle_gamma   90.00
#
_symmetry.space_group_name_H-M   'P 1'
#
loop_
_entity.id
_entity.type
_entity.pdbx_description
1 polymer ?
#
loop_
_entity_poly.entity_id
_entity_poly.type
_entity_poly.pdbx_seq_one_letter_code
_entity_poly.pdbx_strand_id
1 'polypeptide(L)' 'MLPSLFNGAVTRKRSVKTGLAKALTIRINETASATIQADGEPIGSGNFEVTILARALRFCV' A
#
# COMPACT_ATOMS: atom_id res chain seq x y z
N MET A 1 -9.39 -12.75 14.58
CA MET A 1 -9.87 -11.84 13.52
C MET A 1 -9.92 -10.42 14.07
N LEU A 2 -9.68 -9.38 13.26
CA LEU A 2 -9.81 -7.97 13.63
C LEU A 2 -11.17 -7.43 13.12
N PRO A 3 -12.25 -7.38 13.94
CA PRO A 3 -13.58 -6.99 13.46
C PRO A 3 -13.62 -5.58 12.84
N SER A 4 -12.74 -4.70 13.33
CA SER A 4 -12.57 -3.34 12.83
C SER A 4 -12.13 -3.26 11.36
N LEU A 5 -11.61 -4.34 10.79
CA LEU A 5 -11.20 -4.40 9.38
C LEU A 5 -12.41 -4.40 8.43
N PHE A 6 -13.52 -5.02 8.85
CA PHE A 6 -14.71 -5.24 8.00
C PHE A 6 -15.74 -4.10 8.07
N ASN A 7 -15.53 -3.12 8.95
CA ASN A 7 -16.44 -1.98 9.13
C ASN A 7 -15.75 -0.61 8.98
N GLY A 8 -14.51 -0.60 8.47
CA GLY A 8 -13.73 0.62 8.27
C GLY A 8 -13.22 1.29 9.56
N ALA A 9 -13.51 0.78 10.75
CA ALA A 9 -13.08 1.37 12.02
C ALA A 9 -11.58 1.14 12.31
N VAL A 10 -10.89 0.31 11.53
CA VAL A 10 -9.45 0.03 11.68
C VAL A 10 -8.59 1.31 11.66
N THR A 11 -9.02 2.33 10.90
CA THR A 11 -8.34 3.63 10.79
C THR A 11 -8.34 4.43 12.08
N ARG A 12 -9.21 4.12 13.04
CA ARG A 12 -9.29 4.81 14.35
C ARG A 12 -8.26 4.30 15.36
N LYS A 13 -7.58 3.19 15.08
CA LYS A 13 -6.58 2.62 16.00
C LYS A 13 -5.31 3.48 16.00
N ARG A 14 -4.74 3.72 17.18
CA ARG A 14 -3.52 4.54 17.37
C ARG A 14 -2.32 4.05 16.54
N SER A 15 -2.23 2.73 16.33
CA SER A 15 -1.17 2.09 15.54
C SER A 15 -1.35 2.24 14.03
N VAL A 16 -2.50 2.73 13.56
CA VAL A 16 -2.77 2.93 12.14
C VAL A 16 -2.61 4.41 11.81
N LYS A 17 -1.83 4.71 10.77
CA LYS A 17 -1.64 6.05 10.23
C LYS A 17 -2.12 6.05 8.79
N THR A 18 -2.87 7.08 8.42
CA THR A 18 -3.37 7.27 7.06
C THR A 18 -2.87 8.61 6.52
N GLY A 19 -2.62 8.66 5.22
CA GLY A 19 -2.17 9.85 4.52
C GLY A 19 -2.42 9.69 3.02
N LEU A 20 -2.53 10.82 2.32
CA LEU A 20 -2.65 10.86 0.87
C LEU A 20 -1.31 11.30 0.28
N ALA A 21 -0.82 10.59 -0.73
CA ALA A 21 0.42 10.91 -1.41
C ALA A 21 0.30 10.61 -2.92
N LYS A 22 0.96 11.42 -3.75
CA LYS A 22 1.06 11.17 -5.20
C LYS A 22 2.24 10.27 -5.57
N ALA A 23 3.26 10.25 -4.72
CA ALA A 23 4.44 9.42 -4.84
C ALA A 23 4.92 8.99 -3.45
N LEU A 24 5.50 7.80 -3.34
CA LEU A 24 6.06 7.23 -2.13
C LEU A 24 7.37 6.52 -2.45
N THR A 25 8.38 6.72 -1.61
CA THR A 25 9.60 5.92 -1.60
C THR A 25 9.60 5.07 -0.34
N ILE A 26 9.68 3.76 -0.50
CA ILE A 26 9.72 2.80 0.59
C ILE A 26 11.13 2.24 0.72
N ARG A 27 11.70 2.39 1.92
CA ARG A 27 13.01 1.83 2.28
C ARG A 27 12.83 0.78 3.36
N ILE A 28 13.40 -0.40 3.12
CA ILE A 28 13.34 -1.55 4.01
C ILE A 28 14.69 -1.70 4.67
N ASN A 29 14.70 -1.68 6.00
CA ASN A 29 15.93 -1.93 6.75
C ASN A 29 16.26 -3.43 6.67
N GLU A 30 17.53 -3.73 6.42
CA GLU A 30 18.09 -4.99 5.88
C GLU A 30 17.78 -6.29 6.66
N THR A 31 17.13 -6.21 7.82
CA THR A 31 16.93 -7.34 8.74
C THR A 31 15.73 -8.24 8.40
N ALA A 32 14.89 -7.91 7.41
CA ALA A 32 13.76 -8.76 7.01
C ALA A 32 13.50 -8.70 5.50
N SER A 33 13.33 -9.86 4.86
CA SER A 33 12.85 -9.92 3.48
C SER A 33 11.37 -9.55 3.45
N ALA A 34 11.03 -8.35 2.98
CA ALA A 34 9.64 -8.01 2.70
C ALA A 34 9.32 -8.30 1.24
N THR A 35 8.31 -9.14 1.04
CA THR A 35 7.73 -9.38 -0.28
C THR A 35 6.77 -8.25 -0.61
N ILE A 36 6.84 -7.77 -1.85
CA ILE A 36 5.93 -6.77 -2.40
C ILE A 36 4.89 -7.50 -3.24
N GLN A 37 3.61 -7.19 -3.02
CA GLN A 37 2.51 -7.71 -3.82
C GLN A 37 1.71 -6.57 -4.44
N ALA A 38 1.21 -6.80 -5.66
CA ALA A 38 0.27 -5.93 -6.35
C ALA A 38 -0.86 -6.79 -6.92
N ASP A 39 -2.11 -6.39 -6.69
CA ASP A 39 -3.32 -7.08 -7.17
C ASP A 39 -3.39 -8.59 -6.84
N GLY A 40 -2.77 -8.99 -5.73
CA GLY A 40 -2.72 -10.39 -5.27
C GLY A 40 -1.50 -11.18 -5.75
N GLU A 41 -0.67 -10.61 -6.62
CA GLU A 41 0.51 -11.28 -7.19
C GLU A 41 1.82 -10.75 -6.59
N PRO A 42 2.82 -11.60 -6.29
CA PRO A 42 4.14 -11.17 -5.85
C PRO A 42 4.92 -10.54 -7.02
N ILE A 43 5.40 -9.32 -6.81
CA ILE A 43 6.12 -8.55 -7.85
C ILE A 43 7.60 -8.29 -7.54
N GLY A 44 8.04 -8.60 -6.32
CA GLY A 44 9.44 -8.42 -5.93
C GLY A 44 9.65 -8.35 -4.43
N SER A 45 10.83 -7.87 -4.04
CA SER A 45 11.21 -7.64 -2.65
C SER A 45 12.21 -6.48 -2.56
N GLY A 46 12.30 -5.84 -1.38
CA GLY A 46 13.25 -4.76 -1.11
C GLY A 46 12.69 -3.36 -1.28
N ASN A 47 13.57 -2.40 -1.57
CA ASN A 47 13.21 -0.98 -1.70
C ASN A 47 12.44 -0.73 -3.00
N PHE A 48 11.46 0.16 -2.95
CA PHE A 48 10.68 0.49 -4.15
C PHE A 48 10.11 1.91 -4.11
N GLU A 49 9.77 2.39 -5.30
CA GLU A 49 9.11 3.68 -5.51
C GLU A 49 7.76 3.46 -6.18
N VAL A 50 6.76 4.24 -5.76
CA VAL A 50 5.41 4.19 -6.32
C VAL A 50 4.98 5.60 -6.66
N THR A 51 4.36 5.77 -7.83
CA THR A 51 3.79 7.06 -8.26
C THR A 51 2.42 6.83 -8.92
N ILE A 52 1.49 7.75 -8.68
CA ILE A 52 0.18 7.75 -9.34
C ILE A 52 0.33 8.37 -10.74
N LEU A 53 0.02 7.59 -11.77
CA LEU A 53 -0.12 8.08 -13.14
C LEU A 53 -1.55 8.61 -13.34
N ALA A 54 -1.72 9.92 -13.17
CA ALA A 54 -3.03 10.56 -13.28
C ALA A 54 -3.62 10.40 -14.69
N ARG A 55 -4.86 9.92 -14.78
CA ARG A 55 -5.61 9.74 -16.05
C ARG A 55 -4.91 8.79 -17.05
N ALA A 56 -4.17 7.79 -16.55
CA ALA A 56 -3.45 6.83 -17.39
C ALA A 56 -4.38 6.00 -18.30
N LEU A 57 -5.59 5.71 -17.82
CA LEU A 57 -6.57 4.89 -18.53
C LEU A 57 -7.90 5.65 -18.66
N ARG A 58 -8.66 5.32 -19.71
CA ARG A 58 -10.06 5.72 -19.86
C ARG A 58 -10.90 4.46 -19.80
N PHE A 59 -11.89 4.46 -18.92
CA PHE A 59 -12.84 3.36 -18.78
C PHE A 59 -14.09 3.69 -19.60
N CYS A 60 -14.63 2.69 -20.30
CA CYS A 60 -16.01 2.75 -20.79
C CYS A 60 -16.91 2.41 -19.59
N VAL A 61 -17.72 3.37 -19.18
CA VAL A 61 -18.68 3.26 -18.07
C VAL A 61 -20.08 3.52 -18.59
#